data_AF-A0A933UUQ1-F1
#
_entry.id   AF-A0A933UUQ1-F1
#
_cell.length_a   1.000
_cell.length_b   1.000
_cell.length_c   1.000
_cell.angle_alpha   90.00
_cell.angle_beta   90.00
_cell.angle_gamma   90.00
#
_symmetry.space_group_name_H-M   'P 1'
#
loop_
_entity.id
_entity.type
_entity.pdbx_description
1 polymer ?
#
loop_
_entity_poly.entity_id
_entity_poly.type
_entity_poly.pdbx_seq_one_letter_code
_entity_poly.pdbx_strand_id
1 'polypeptide(L)'
;MVETPDGVRVEFAVRDGAVIAWMRDDGDRPIPSSAVTGKATLLVGAKKLEMPLQPEGDGLIGQGDVTGRDKLTAVLNLAVNGKPVVVRFVRPPG
;
A
#
# COMPACT_ATOMS: atom_id res chain seq x y z
N MET A 1 -2.13 8.89 -4.22
CA MET A 1 -3.09 9.09 -3.13
C MET A 1 -4.45 8.57 -3.58
N VAL A 2 -5.10 7.71 -2.79
CA VAL A 2 -6.50 7.30 -3.01
C VAL A 2 -7.26 7.57 -1.72
N GLU A 3 -8.45 8.15 -1.84
CA GLU A 3 -9.36 8.43 -0.74
C GLU A 3 -10.48 7.39 -0.74
N THR A 4 -10.79 6.83 0.43
CA THR A 4 -11.86 5.84 0.60
C THR A 4 -13.16 6.52 1.01
N PRO A 5 -14.33 5.86 0.84
CA PRO A 5 -15.61 6.39 1.31
C PRO A 5 -15.65 6.73 2.81
N ASP A 6 -14.79 6.10 3.61
CA ASP A 6 -14.66 6.31 5.05
C ASP A 6 -13.69 7.45 5.41
N GLY A 7 -13.23 8.24 4.42
CA GLY A 7 -12.30 9.35 4.62
C GLY A 7 -10.86 8.92 4.87
N VAL A 8 -10.51 7.65 4.63
CA VAL A 8 -9.12 7.19 4.76
C VAL A 8 -8.36 7.54 3.48
N ARG A 9 -7.26 8.24 3.63
CA ARG A 9 -6.32 8.52 2.57
C ARG A 9 -5.17 7.51 2.62
N VAL A 10 -4.95 6.81 1.51
CA VAL A 10 -3.86 5.85 1.35
C VAL A 10 -2.82 6.39 0.38
N GLU A 11 -1.58 6.41 0.85
CA GLU A 11 -0.38 6.73 0.09
C GLU A 11 0.54 5.51 0.07
N PHE A 12 1.28 5.33 -1.02
CA PHE A 12 2.24 4.24 -1.12
C PHE A 12 3.41 4.61 -2.01
N ALA A 13 4.53 3.94 -1.79
CA ALA A 13 5.72 3.99 -2.61
C ALA A 13 6.23 2.57 -2.89
N VAL A 14 6.89 2.41 -4.03
CA VAL A 14 7.66 1.20 -4.37
C VAL A 14 9.09 1.64 -4.58
N ARG A 15 10.00 1.20 -3.71
CA ARG A 15 11.43 1.53 -3.75
C ARG A 15 12.23 0.51 -2.95
N ASP A 16 13.50 0.38 -3.29
CA ASP A 16 14.48 -0.36 -2.48
C ASP A 16 14.06 -1.81 -2.14
N GLY A 17 13.39 -2.50 -3.06
CA GLY A 17 12.93 -3.87 -2.82
C GLY A 17 11.72 -3.97 -1.89
N ALA A 18 10.91 -2.91 -1.78
CA ALA A 18 9.75 -2.92 -0.91
C ALA A 18 8.59 -2.08 -1.44
N VAL A 19 7.40 -2.42 -0.95
CA VAL A 19 6.24 -1.52 -0.92
C VAL A 19 6.15 -0.93 0.47
N ILE A 20 6.00 0.39 0.54
CA ILE A 20 5.72 1.11 1.78
C ILE A 20 4.39 1.82 1.63
N ALA A 21 3.50 1.68 2.60
CA ALA A 21 2.18 2.30 2.61
C ALA A 21 1.95 3.12 3.89
N TRP A 22 1.29 4.26 3.74
CA TRP A 22 0.89 5.15 4.83
C TRP A 22 -0.59 5.48 4.73
N MET A 23 -1.20 5.66 5.90
CA MET A 23 -2.63 5.94 6.04
C MET A 23 -2.82 7.24 6.81
N ARG A 24 -3.74 8.07 6.34
CA ARG A 24 -4.19 9.29 7.02
C ARG A 24 -5.71 9.31 7.13
N ASP A 25 -6.22 9.97 8.16
CA ASP A 25 -7.65 10.25 8.28
C ASP A 25 -8.07 11.45 7.40
N ASP A 26 -9.35 11.78 7.46
CA ASP A 26 -9.98 12.88 6.73
C ASP A 26 -9.42 14.26 7.12
N GLY A 27 -8.92 14.39 8.35
CA GLY A 27 -8.20 15.54 8.87
C GLY A 27 -6.70 15.57 8.54
N ASP A 28 -6.23 14.68 7.65
CA ASP A 28 -4.83 14.50 7.27
C ASP A 28 -3.90 14.07 8.43
N ARG A 29 -4.45 13.55 9.53
CA ARG A 29 -3.67 13.03 10.66
C ARG A 29 -3.21 11.61 10.37
N PRO A 30 -1.97 11.23 10.74
CA PRO A 30 -1.46 9.88 10.51
C PRO A 30 -2.25 8.84 11.30
N ILE A 31 -2.63 7.75 10.64
CA ILE A 31 -3.19 6.57 11.29
C ILE A 31 -2.03 5.64 11.65
N PRO A 32 -1.86 5.24 12.93
CA PRO A 32 -0.76 4.37 13.34
C PRO A 32 -0.75 3.05 12.59
N SER A 33 0.44 2.58 12.20
CA SER A 33 0.64 1.32 11.51
C SER A 33 0.12 0.10 12.28
N SER A 34 0.11 0.15 13.63
CA SER A 34 -0.46 -0.88 14.50
C SER A 34 -1.99 -1.04 14.38
N ALA A 35 -2.68 -0.01 13.89
CA ALA A 35 -4.12 -0.04 13.65
C ALA A 35 -4.49 -0.59 12.25
N VAL A 36 -3.48 -0.96 11.46
CA VAL A 36 -3.65 -1.40 10.08
C VAL A 36 -3.01 -2.76 9.86
N THR A 37 -3.76 -3.66 9.23
CA THR A 37 -3.25 -4.95 8.75
C THR A 37 -3.50 -5.07 7.26
N GLY A 38 -2.79 -5.96 6.57
CA GLY A 38 -3.09 -6.21 5.17
C GLY A 38 -1.99 -6.89 4.38
N LYS A 39 -2.19 -6.90 3.07
CA LYS A 39 -1.22 -7.37 2.09
C LYS A 39 -1.22 -6.50 0.84
N ALA A 40 -0.07 -6.42 0.20
CA ALA A 40 0.09 -5.85 -1.13
C ALA A 40 0.19 -6.99 -2.16
N THR A 41 -0.54 -6.87 -3.26
CA THR A 41 -0.36 -7.69 -4.45
C THR A 41 0.15 -6.80 -5.57
N LEU A 42 1.35 -7.07 -6.05
CA LEU A 42 1.90 -6.41 -7.23
C LEU A 42 1.84 -7.31 -8.45
N LEU A 43 1.46 -6.73 -9.57
CA LEU A 43 1.63 -7.32 -10.90
C LEU A 43 2.75 -6.55 -11.58
N VAL A 44 3.93 -7.17 -11.67
CA VAL A 44 5.15 -6.64 -12.29
C VAL A 44 5.38 -7.38 -13.60
N GLY A 45 4.99 -6.77 -14.72
CA GLY A 45 4.90 -7.48 -16.00
C GLY A 45 3.97 -8.69 -15.89
N ALA A 46 4.50 -9.90 -16.10
CA ALA A 46 3.77 -11.16 -15.94
C ALA A 46 3.91 -11.80 -14.54
N LYS A 47 4.77 -11.24 -13.67
CA LYS A 47 5.04 -11.78 -12.33
C LYS A 47 4.01 -11.21 -11.35
N LYS A 48 3.42 -12.09 -10.54
CA LYS A 48 2.60 -11.72 -9.38
C LYS A 48 3.45 -11.83 -8.12
N LEU A 49 3.50 -10.77 -7.32
CA LEU A 49 4.12 -10.75 -6.00
C LEU A 49 3.03 -10.52 -4.96
N GLU A 50 2.89 -11.43 -4.00
CA GLU A 50 2.07 -11.22 -2.81
C GLU A 50 2.98 -10.97 -1.62
N MET A 51 2.83 -9.81 -0.98
CA MET A 51 3.68 -9.37 0.11
C MET A 51 2.79 -9.09 1.33
N PRO A 52 2.97 -9.83 2.45
CA PRO A 52 2.35 -9.42 3.70
C PRO A 52 2.91 -8.06 4.10
N LEU A 53 2.04 -7.20 4.61
CA LEU A 53 2.43 -5.89 5.10
C LEU A 53 2.60 -5.95 6.62
N GLN A 54 3.72 -5.44 7.12
CA GLN A 54 4.05 -5.39 8.54
C GLN A 54 4.24 -3.95 9.00
N PRO A 55 3.85 -3.59 10.23
CA PRO A 55 4.15 -2.28 10.80
C PRO A 55 5.65 -1.98 10.80
N GLU A 56 6.03 -0.81 10.30
CA GLU A 56 7.39 -0.27 10.38
C GLU A 56 7.33 1.26 10.50
N GLY A 57 7.71 1.76 11.68
CA GLY A 57 7.52 3.17 12.03
C GLY A 57 6.06 3.60 11.83
N ASP A 58 5.86 4.71 11.13
CA ASP A 58 4.54 5.29 10.84
C ASP A 58 3.81 4.62 9.66
N GLY A 59 4.41 3.62 9.03
CA GLY A 59 3.88 2.97 7.83
C GLY A 59 3.81 1.45 7.93
N LEU A 60 3.38 0.85 6.83
CA LEU A 60 3.43 -0.58 6.60
C LEU A 60 4.47 -0.89 5.53
N ILE A 61 5.28 -1.93 5.72
CA ILE A 61 6.25 -2.40 4.75
C ILE A 61 5.96 -3.84 4.30
N GLY A 62 6.10 -4.09 3.00
CA GLY A 62 6.13 -5.42 2.40
C GLY A 62 7.37 -5.57 1.54
N GLN A 63 8.26 -6.48 1.94
CA GLN A 63 9.51 -6.75 1.24
C GLN A 63 9.26 -7.65 0.03
N GLY A 64 9.96 -7.37 -1.08
CA GLY A 64 9.85 -8.16 -2.30
C GLY A 64 10.82 -7.73 -3.40
N ASP A 65 11.02 -8.61 -4.36
CA ASP A 65 11.84 -8.32 -5.55
C ASP A 65 11.08 -7.41 -6.52
N VAL A 66 11.08 -6.10 -6.22
CA VAL A 66 10.42 -5.04 -6.99
C VAL A 66 11.22 -3.74 -6.94
N THR A 67 11.22 -3.00 -8.04
CA THR A 67 11.81 -1.67 -8.12
C THR A 67 10.79 -0.60 -8.48
N GLY A 68 11.06 0.64 -8.09
CA GLY A 68 10.24 1.79 -8.46
C GLY A 68 10.26 2.13 -9.96
N ARG A 69 11.00 1.38 -10.81
CA ARG A 69 11.02 1.55 -12.27
C ARG A 69 10.09 0.58 -13.00
N ASP A 70 9.56 -0.41 -12.28
CA ASP A 70 8.74 -1.44 -12.89
C ASP A 70 7.39 -0.90 -13.37
N LYS A 71 6.92 -1.40 -14.52
CA LYS A 71 5.51 -1.29 -14.89
C LYS A 71 4.72 -2.15 -13.93
N LEU A 72 4.00 -1.50 -13.01
CA LEU A 72 3.30 -2.20 -11.96
C LEU A 72 1.84 -1.77 -11.81
N THR A 73 1.02 -2.76 -11.53
CA THR A 73 -0.27 -2.57 -10.87
C THR A 73 -0.12 -3.04 -9.43
N ALA A 74 -0.48 -2.19 -8.47
CA ALA A 74 -0.53 -2.53 -7.07
C ALA A 74 -1.98 -2.62 -6.60
N VAL A 75 -2.31 -3.67 -5.86
CA VAL A 75 -3.56 -3.80 -5.12
C VAL A 75 -3.23 -3.99 -3.66
N LEU A 76 -3.60 -3.02 -2.83
CA LEU A 76 -3.45 -3.08 -1.38
C LEU A 76 -4.81 -3.50 -0.80
N ASN A 77 -4.83 -4.64 -0.12
CA ASN A 77 -5.97 -5.10 0.65
C ASN A 77 -5.65 -4.86 2.12
N LEU A 78 -6.23 -3.83 2.69
CA LEU A 78 -5.97 -3.35 4.04
C LEU A 78 -7.21 -3.53 4.91
N ALA A 79 -6.99 -3.61 6.21
CA ALA A 79 -8.02 -3.39 7.22
C ALA A 79 -7.53 -2.29 8.15
N VAL A 80 -8.22 -1.16 8.16
CA VAL A 80 -7.89 0.03 8.96
C VAL A 80 -8.91 0.13 10.09
N ASN A 81 -8.47 0.04 11.34
CA ASN A 81 -9.37 -0.06 12.50
C ASN A 81 -10.42 -1.18 12.33
N GLY A 82 -10.03 -2.30 11.72
CA GLY A 82 -10.90 -3.43 11.42
C GLY A 82 -11.85 -3.25 10.22
N LYS A 83 -11.90 -2.07 9.60
CA LYS A 83 -12.71 -1.82 8.39
C LYS A 83 -11.92 -2.13 7.12
N PRO A 84 -12.49 -2.88 6.16
CA PRO A 84 -11.79 -3.22 4.93
C PRO A 84 -11.61 -2.00 4.03
N VAL A 85 -10.39 -1.82 3.55
CA VAL A 85 -9.98 -0.78 2.59
C VAL A 85 -9.23 -1.46 1.45
N VAL A 86 -9.77 -1.36 0.24
CA VAL A 86 -9.10 -1.88 -0.97
C VAL A 86 -8.70 -0.72 -1.84
N VAL A 87 -7.41 -0.67 -2.18
CA VAL A 87 -6.85 0.38 -3.01
C VAL A 87 -6.13 -0.23 -4.19
N ARG A 88 -6.43 0.27 -5.39
CA ARG A 88 -5.75 -0.13 -6.62
C ARG A 88 -5.01 1.06 -7.19
N PHE A 89 -3.72 0.86 -7.45
CA PHE A 89 -2.86 1.81 -8.14
C PHE A 89 -2.36 1.19 -9.43
N VAL A 90 -2.48 1.95 -10.52
CA VAL A 90 -1.96 1.56 -11.83
C VAL A 90 -0.97 2.62 -12.26
N ARG A 91 0.29 2.22 -12.48
CA ARG A 91 1.26 3.09 -13.13
C ARG A 91 1.33 2.73 -14.62
N PRO A 92 0.90 3.62 -15.53
CA PRO A 92 1.15 3.41 -16.96
C PRO A 92 2.65 3.49 -17.27
N PRO A 93 3.12 2.91 -18.39
CA PRO A 93 4.51 3.09 -18.82
C PRO A 93 4.83 4.59 -18.95
N GLY A 94 6.01 4.99 -18.47
CA GLY A 94 6.58 6.32 -18.68
C GLY A 94 7.36 6.40 -19.97
#